data_AF-A0A2V1GW44-F1
#
_entry.id   AF-A0A2V1GW44-F1
#
_cell.length_a   1.000
_cell.length_b   1.000
_cell.length_c   1.000
_cell.angle_alpha   90.00
_cell.angle_beta   90.00
_cell.angle_gamma   90.00
#
_symmetry.space_group_name_H-M   'P 1'
#
loop_
_entity.id
_entity.type
_entity.pdbx_description
1 polymer ?
#
loop_
_entity_poly.entity_id
_entity_poly.type
_entity_poly.pdbx_seq_one_letter_code
_entity_poly.pdbx_strand_id
1 'polypeptide(L)'
;MEATAPNLIDDLEWVVLTLPTHQANISAATQIRKMGFKGKMAATTSYADEKEKLESLGVHYTFNVFTEAGYGFANELKKMKA
;
A
#
# COMPACT_ATOMS: atom_id res chain seq x y z
N MET A 1 25.69 -10.36 4.33
CA MET A 1 25.81 -8.94 3.96
C MET A 1 24.72 -8.70 2.92
N GLU A 2 23.54 -8.26 3.37
CA GLU A 2 22.40 -7.99 2.48
C GLU A 2 22.75 -6.78 1.61
N ALA A 3 22.62 -6.96 0.29
CA ALA A 3 22.81 -5.89 -0.67
C ALA A 3 21.62 -4.92 -0.56
N THR A 4 21.72 -3.91 0.31
CA THR A 4 20.91 -2.71 0.15
C THR A 4 21.37 -2.03 -1.12
N ALA A 5 20.53 -2.06 -2.16
CA ALA A 5 20.79 -1.35 -3.41
C ALA A 5 20.99 0.15 -3.11
N PRO A 6 22.21 0.70 -3.29
CA PRO A 6 22.47 2.11 -3.06
C PRO A 6 21.55 2.93 -3.98
N ASN A 7 20.90 3.96 -3.43
CA ASN A 7 19.99 4.88 -4.12
C ASN A 7 18.64 4.29 -4.59
N LEU A 8 18.26 3.08 -4.15
CA LEU A 8 16.94 2.49 -4.48
C LEU A 8 15.77 3.44 -4.19
N ILE A 9 15.87 4.25 -3.14
CA ILE A 9 14.81 5.18 -2.74
C ILE A 9 14.71 6.39 -3.68
N ASP A 10 15.80 6.80 -4.31
CA ASP A 10 15.83 7.99 -5.16
C ASP A 10 15.13 7.75 -6.50
N ASP A 11 15.25 6.52 -7.04
CA ASP A 11 14.63 6.12 -8.32
C ASP A 11 13.21 5.56 -8.15
N LEU A 12 12.74 5.40 -6.91
CA LEU A 12 11.44 4.79 -6.64
C LEU A 12 10.32 5.82 -6.77
N GLU A 13 9.34 5.52 -7.61
CA GLU A 13 8.16 6.39 -7.78
C GLU A 13 6.99 5.99 -6.87
N TRP A 14 6.87 4.69 -6.60
CA TRP A 14 5.72 4.10 -5.92
C TRP A 14 6.11 3.03 -4.91
N VAL A 15 5.44 3.03 -3.76
CA VAL A 15 5.44 1.94 -2.80
C VAL A 15 3.99 1.52 -2.53
N VAL A 16 3.74 0.21 -2.46
CA VAL A 16 2.45 -0.33 -2.02
C VAL A 16 2.67 -1.14 -0.74
N LEU A 17 1.98 -0.75 0.33
CA LEU A 17 2.06 -1.37 1.64
C LEU A 17 0.94 -2.40 1.82
N THR A 18 1.31 -3.67 1.79
CA THR A 18 0.39 -4.82 1.85
C THR A 18 0.71 -5.72 3.05
N LEU A 19 1.05 -5.10 4.19
CA LEU A 19 1.51 -5.83 5.36
C LEU A 19 0.34 -6.48 6.13
N PRO A 20 0.58 -7.55 6.92
CA PRO A 20 -0.48 -8.34 7.54
C PRO A 20 -1.39 -7.58 8.51
N THR A 21 -0.95 -6.43 9.02
CA THR A 21 -1.71 -5.63 9.98
C THR A 21 -1.65 -4.14 9.63
N HIS A 22 -2.71 -3.41 10.02
CA HIS A 22 -2.76 -1.97 9.86
C HIS A 22 -1.60 -1.24 10.56
N GLN A 23 -1.24 -1.69 11.77
CA GLN A 23 -0.11 -1.14 12.51
C GLN A 23 1.22 -1.37 11.79
N ALA A 24 1.38 -2.50 11.09
CA ALA A 24 2.56 -2.74 10.27
C ALA A 24 2.63 -1.76 9.08
N ASN A 25 1.50 -1.51 8.40
CA ASN A 25 1.41 -0.49 7.34
C ASN A 25 1.75 0.92 7.86
N ILE A 26 1.26 1.31 9.04
CA ILE A 26 1.61 2.59 9.67
C ILE A 26 3.12 2.69 9.94
N SER A 27 3.68 1.65 10.55
CA SER A 27 5.10 1.61 10.91
C SER A 27 5.99 1.71 9.67
N ALA A 28 5.65 0.98 8.60
CA ALA A 28 6.37 1.02 7.34
C ALA A 28 6.25 2.40 6.65
N ALA A 29 5.05 2.95 6.53
CA ALA A 29 4.84 4.29 5.95
C ALA A 29 5.68 5.35 6.69
N THR A 30 5.70 5.28 8.02
CA THR A 30 6.49 6.18 8.86
C THR A 30 8.00 6.04 8.59
N GLN A 31 8.51 4.80 8.53
CA GLN A 31 9.93 4.56 8.26
C GLN A 31 10.34 5.02 6.86
N ILE A 32 9.54 4.70 5.84
CA ILE A 32 9.79 5.11 4.45
C ILE A 32 9.87 6.63 4.33
N ARG A 33 8.96 7.37 4.99
CA ARG A 33 9.02 8.83 5.02
C ARG A 33 10.26 9.36 5.75
N LYS A 34 10.65 8.73 6.87
CA LYS A 34 11.89 9.08 7.60
C LYS A 34 13.17 8.83 6.77
N MET A 35 13.13 7.86 5.86
CA MET A 35 14.24 7.58 4.93
C MET A 35 14.32 8.60 3.78
N GLY A 36 13.41 9.57 3.71
CA GLY A 36 13.43 10.63 2.70
C GLY A 36 12.75 10.27 1.38
N PHE A 37 11.99 9.18 1.31
CA PHE A 37 11.23 8.81 0.13
C PHE A 37 10.20 9.90 -0.23
N LYS A 38 10.32 10.46 -1.44
CA LYS A 38 9.45 11.54 -1.95
C LYS A 38 8.37 11.04 -2.92
N GLY A 39 8.43 9.76 -3.29
CA GLY A 39 7.43 9.15 -4.16
C GLY A 39 6.08 8.94 -3.48
N LYS A 40 5.17 8.34 -4.25
CA LYS A 40 3.79 8.07 -3.85
C LYS A 40 3.71 6.76 -3.09
N MET A 41 2.79 6.70 -2.14
CA MET A 41 2.53 5.48 -1.36
C MET A 41 1.06 5.09 -1.50
N ALA A 42 0.81 3.80 -1.62
CA ALA A 42 -0.50 3.22 -1.43
C ALA A 42 -0.46 2.20 -0.29
N ALA A 43 -1.60 1.88 0.30
CA ALA A 43 -1.69 0.88 1.35
C ALA A 43 -2.99 0.09 1.29
N THR A 44 -2.96 -1.15 1.74
CA THR A 44 -4.18 -1.94 1.96
C THR A 44 -4.79 -1.60 3.32
N THR A 45 -6.11 -1.56 3.37
CA THR A 45 -6.89 -1.43 4.60
C THR A 45 -7.97 -2.50 4.65
N SER A 46 -8.41 -2.81 5.86
CA SER A 46 -9.55 -3.70 6.11
C SER A 46 -10.78 -2.91 6.54
N TYR A 47 -10.56 -1.78 7.23
CA TYR A 47 -11.61 -0.95 7.81
C TYR A 47 -11.49 0.51 7.33
N ALA A 48 -12.59 1.27 7.46
CA ALA A 48 -12.67 2.62 6.92
C ALA A 48 -11.89 3.66 7.76
N ASP A 49 -11.82 3.46 9.07
CA ASP A 49 -11.10 4.29 10.04
C ASP A 49 -9.57 4.21 9.88
N GLU A 50 -9.06 3.08 9.40
CA GLU A 50 -7.64 2.88 9.08
C GLU A 50 -7.12 3.87 8.02
N LYS A 51 -8.00 4.32 7.13
CA LYS A 51 -7.64 5.20 6.00
C LYS A 51 -7.07 6.53 6.48
N GLU A 52 -7.77 7.20 7.40
CA GLU A 52 -7.41 8.56 7.83
C GLU A 52 -5.99 8.61 8.42
N LYS A 53 -5.62 7.57 9.18
CA LYS A 53 -4.30 7.49 9.78
C LYS A 53 -3.20 7.35 8.73
N LEU A 54 -3.41 6.52 7.72
CA LEU A 54 -2.45 6.32 6.62
C LEU A 54 -2.32 7.58 5.75
N GLU A 55 -3.43 8.26 5.47
CA GLU A 55 -3.42 9.52 4.72
C GLU A 55 -2.63 10.61 5.45
N SER A 56 -2.76 10.71 6.77
CA SER A 56 -1.97 11.63 7.61
C SER A 56 -0.45 11.38 7.55
N LEU A 57 -0.03 10.18 7.11
CA LEU A 57 1.37 9.78 6.95
C LEU A 57 1.85 9.93 5.49
N GLY A 58 1.04 10.53 4.62
CA GLY A 58 1.35 10.74 3.21
C GLY A 58 1.13 9.49 2.35
N VAL A 59 0.26 8.56 2.76
CA VAL A 59 -0.29 7.54 1.86
C VAL A 59 -1.34 8.21 0.97
N HIS A 60 -1.18 8.08 -0.34
CA HIS A 60 -1.96 8.76 -1.36
C HIS A 60 -3.22 7.98 -1.75
N TYR A 61 -3.15 6.65 -1.65
CA TYR A 61 -4.25 5.75 -2.03
C TYR A 61 -4.39 4.63 -1.01
N THR A 62 -5.63 4.30 -0.68
CA THR A 62 -5.95 3.14 0.16
C THR A 62 -6.87 2.19 -0.59
N PHE A 63 -6.58 0.89 -0.46
CA PHE A 63 -7.34 -0.17 -1.10
C PHE A 63 -7.95 -1.05 -0.02
N ASN A 64 -9.29 -1.07 0.07
CA ASN A 64 -9.95 -1.96 1.01
C ASN A 64 -9.89 -3.39 0.47
N VAL A 65 -9.23 -4.30 1.19
CA VAL A 65 -8.96 -5.66 0.72
C VAL A 65 -10.22 -6.45 0.40
N PHE A 66 -11.32 -6.21 1.14
CA PHE A 66 -12.59 -6.89 0.92
C PHE A 66 -13.32 -6.35 -0.31
N THR A 67 -13.30 -5.03 -0.49
CA THR A 67 -13.84 -4.38 -1.70
C THR A 67 -13.09 -4.86 -2.95
N GLU A 68 -11.76 -4.86 -2.91
CA GLU A 68 -10.94 -5.30 -4.05
C GLU A 68 -11.12 -6.79 -4.35
N ALA A 69 -11.24 -7.63 -3.32
CA ALA A 69 -11.54 -9.05 -3.49
C ALA A 69 -12.90 -9.25 -4.18
N GLY A 70 -13.93 -8.51 -3.76
CA GLY A 70 -15.26 -8.55 -4.38
C GLY A 70 -15.25 -8.10 -5.84
N TYR A 71 -14.53 -7.00 -6.13
CA TYR A 71 -14.38 -6.50 -7.50
C TYR A 71 -13.63 -7.48 -8.39
N GLY A 72 -12.51 -8.03 -7.88
CA GLY A 72 -11.72 -9.05 -8.57
C GLY A 72 -12.54 -10.29 -8.90
N PHE A 73 -13.32 -10.78 -7.93
CA PHE A 73 -14.20 -11.92 -8.13
C PHE A 73 -15.31 -11.64 -9.17
N ALA A 74 -15.97 -10.49 -9.11
CA ALA A 74 -17.00 -10.13 -10.07
C ALA A 74 -16.46 -10.02 -11.51
N ASN A 75 -15.25 -9.49 -11.68
CA ASN A 75 -14.60 -9.45 -12.99
C ASN A 75 -14.22 -10.84 -13.50
N GLU A 76 -13.78 -11.74 -12.63
CA GLU A 76 -13.45 -13.10 -13.02
C GLU A 76 -14.70 -13.88 -13.46
N LEU A 77 -15.83 -13.71 -12.75
CA LEU A 77 -17.12 -14.28 -13.16
C LEU A 77 -17.56 -13.83 -14.56
N LYS A 78 -17.25 -12.59 -14.97
CA LYS A 78 -17.58 -12.11 -16.32
C LYS A 78 -16.77 -12.82 -17.39
N LYS A 79 -15.48 -13.06 -17.15
CA LYS A 79 -14.60 -13.77 -18.10
C LYS A 79 -15.00 -15.23 -18.26
N MET A 80 -15.44 -15.88 -17.18
CA MET A 80 -15.88 -17.28 -17.22
C MET A 80 -17.21 -17.48 -17.96
N LYS A 81 -18.03 -16.44 -18.10
CA LYS A 81 -19.29 -16.47 -18.84
C LYS A 81 -19.15 -16.02 -20.30
N ALA A 82 -17.94 -15.71 -20.74
CA ALA A 82 -17.61 -15.30 -22.11
C ALA A 82 -17.15 -16.49 -22.96
#